data_AF-A0A8D8E6D2-F1
#
_entry.id   AF-A0A8D8E6D2-F1
#
_cell.length_a   1.000
_cell.length_b   1.000
_cell.length_c   1.000
_cell.angle_alpha   90.00
_cell.angle_beta   90.00
_cell.angle_gamma   90.00
#
_symmetry.space_group_name_H-M   'P 1'
#
loop_
_entity.id
_entity.type
_entity.pdbx_description
1 polymer ?
#
loop_
_entity_poly.entity_id
_entity_poly.type
_entity_poly.pdbx_seq_one_letter_code
_entity_poly.pdbx_strand_id
1 'polypeptide(L)'
;LIFGVIIDTFADLRSEKQQKELILKNTCFICGLNRSAFDNKTVSYEDHIKNEHNMWHYLYFIVLVKVKDPTEFTGPESYVHAMVKANIQDWFPRLRAMSLAAVDGDGEQIELRSLKNLLETNHVAVRELMAQIMELENKMTEQRKQRQRHALLN
;
A
#
# COMPACT_ATOMS: atom_id res chain seq x y z
N LEU A 1 -15.87 23.52 -51.44
CA LEU A 1 -15.26 24.19 -50.27
C LEU A 1 -16.17 24.19 -49.06
N ILE A 2 -17.33 24.87 -49.08
CA ILE A 2 -18.25 24.96 -47.91
C ILE A 2 -18.77 23.58 -47.45
N PHE A 3 -19.21 22.73 -48.37
CA PHE A 3 -19.75 21.40 -48.03
C PHE A 3 -18.69 20.46 -47.41
N GLY A 4 -17.42 20.59 -47.84
CA GLY A 4 -16.31 19.81 -47.27
C GLY A 4 -16.05 20.18 -45.81
N VAL A 5 -16.00 21.49 -45.51
CA VAL A 5 -15.85 21.99 -44.12
C VAL A 5 -16.99 21.49 -43.21
N ILE A 6 -18.22 21.47 -43.73
CA ILE A 6 -19.38 20.95 -42.97
C ILE A 6 -19.23 19.45 -42.71
N ILE A 7 -18.78 18.66 -43.68
CA ILE A 7 -18.57 17.21 -43.48
C ILE A 7 -17.46 16.96 -42.46
N ASP A 8 -16.33 17.64 -42.60
CA ASP A 8 -15.17 17.49 -41.70
C ASP A 8 -15.57 17.83 -40.26
N THR A 9 -16.28 18.94 -40.05
CA THR A 9 -16.76 19.32 -38.71
C THR A 9 -17.72 18.28 -38.09
N PHE A 10 -18.63 17.67 -38.87
CA PHE A 10 -19.46 16.59 -38.35
C PHE A 10 -18.67 15.30 -38.05
N ALA A 11 -17.65 15.00 -38.84
CA ALA A 11 -16.76 13.86 -38.59
C ALA A 11 -15.97 14.07 -37.29
N ASP A 12 -15.47 15.29 -37.05
CA ASP A 12 -14.76 15.66 -35.83
C ASP A 12 -15.67 15.56 -34.60
N LEU A 13 -16.87 16.16 -34.65
CA LEU A 13 -17.85 16.07 -33.56
C LEU A 13 -18.23 14.63 -33.23
N ARG A 14 -18.34 13.77 -34.24
CA ARG A 14 -18.61 12.33 -34.04
C ARG A 14 -17.45 11.66 -33.33
N SER A 15 -16.22 11.93 -33.77
CA SER A 15 -15.01 11.33 -33.22
C SER A 15 -14.80 11.77 -31.77
N GLU A 16 -15.00 13.05 -31.47
CA GLU A 16 -14.94 13.59 -30.11
C GLU A 16 -15.97 12.94 -29.19
N LYS A 17 -17.22 12.79 -29.65
CA LYS A 17 -18.27 12.09 -28.90
C LYS A 17 -17.88 10.64 -28.59
N GLN A 18 -17.42 9.90 -29.59
CA GLN A 18 -17.00 8.50 -29.43
C GLN A 18 -15.82 8.37 -28.45
N GLN A 19 -14.85 9.29 -28.53
CA GLN A 19 -13.71 9.31 -27.61
C GLN A 19 -14.15 9.59 -26.17
N LYS A 20 -15.06 10.55 -25.95
CA LYS A 20 -15.62 10.84 -24.61
C LYS A 20 -16.36 9.63 -24.04
N GLU A 21 -17.20 8.98 -24.83
CA GLU A 21 -17.93 7.76 -24.42
C GLU A 21 -16.96 6.61 -24.06
N LEU A 22 -15.88 6.46 -24.83
CA LEU A 22 -14.86 5.44 -24.56
C LEU A 22 -14.13 5.71 -23.23
N ILE A 23 -13.77 6.96 -22.96
CA ILE A 23 -13.14 7.36 -21.69
C ILE A 23 -14.10 7.11 -20.52
N LEU A 24 -15.35 7.57 -20.63
CA LEU A 24 -16.35 7.39 -19.58
C LEU A 24 -16.62 5.90 -19.26
N LYS A 25 -16.57 5.04 -20.28
CA LYS A 25 -16.80 3.60 -20.11
C LYS A 25 -15.61 2.86 -19.50
N ASN A 26 -14.39 3.32 -19.74
CA ASN A 26 -13.17 2.57 -19.42
C ASN A 26 -12.23 3.26 -18.45
N THR A 27 -12.54 4.44 -17.95
CA THR A 27 -11.73 5.15 -16.96
C THR A 27 -12.59 5.50 -15.76
N CYS A 28 -12.13 5.13 -14.57
CA CYS A 28 -12.83 5.44 -13.33
C CYS A 28 -12.86 6.96 -13.11
N PHE A 29 -14.05 7.52 -12.91
CA PHE A 29 -14.25 8.97 -12.75
C PHE A 29 -13.52 9.55 -11.53
N ILE A 30 -13.38 8.77 -10.46
CA ILE A 30 -12.81 9.24 -9.18
C ILE A 30 -11.29 9.18 -9.20
N CYS A 31 -10.69 8.04 -9.57
CA CYS A 31 -9.24 7.84 -9.46
C CYS A 31 -8.48 7.90 -10.78
N GLY A 32 -9.16 7.90 -11.92
CA GLY A 32 -8.53 7.94 -13.24
C GLY A 32 -7.88 6.63 -13.69
N LEU A 33 -8.03 5.54 -12.95
CA LEU A 33 -7.54 4.22 -13.36
C LEU A 33 -8.34 3.70 -14.57
N ASN A 34 -7.64 3.12 -15.54
CA ASN A 34 -8.26 2.44 -16.65
C ASN A 34 -8.83 1.08 -16.20
N ARG A 35 -9.93 0.65 -16.80
CA ARG A 35 -10.58 -0.64 -16.59
C ARG A 35 -9.61 -1.81 -16.64
N SER A 36 -8.64 -1.76 -17.56
CA SER A 36 -7.61 -2.80 -17.70
C SER A 36 -6.72 -2.98 -16.46
N ALA A 37 -6.63 -1.99 -15.57
CA ALA A 37 -5.88 -2.12 -14.31
C ALA A 37 -6.51 -3.17 -13.35
N PHE A 38 -7.77 -3.54 -13.59
CA PHE A 38 -8.53 -4.51 -12.81
C PHE A 38 -8.59 -5.88 -13.48
N ASP A 39 -7.99 -6.05 -14.67
CA ASP A 39 -7.94 -7.34 -15.35
C ASP A 39 -7.11 -8.33 -14.54
N ASN A 40 -7.62 -9.56 -14.38
CA ASN A 40 -7.01 -10.62 -13.55
C ASN A 40 -6.78 -10.22 -12.09
N LYS A 41 -7.51 -9.23 -11.58
CA LYS A 41 -7.54 -8.88 -10.15
C LYS A 41 -8.75 -9.52 -9.48
N THR A 42 -8.72 -9.58 -8.16
CA THR A 42 -9.80 -10.15 -7.34
C THR A 42 -11.07 -9.31 -7.39
N VAL A 43 -10.92 -7.99 -7.56
CA VAL A 43 -12.02 -7.01 -7.66
C VAL A 43 -12.20 -6.62 -9.12
N SER A 44 -13.43 -6.68 -9.63
CA SER A 44 -13.74 -6.24 -10.98
C SER A 44 -13.87 -4.71 -11.07
N TYR A 45 -13.72 -4.18 -12.27
CA TYR A 45 -13.92 -2.75 -12.51
C TYR A 45 -15.35 -2.30 -12.17
N GLU A 46 -16.37 -3.13 -12.42
CA GLU A 46 -17.77 -2.80 -12.10
C GLU A 46 -18.00 -2.70 -10.61
N ASP A 47 -17.41 -3.61 -9.83
CA ASP A 47 -17.49 -3.57 -8.36
C ASP A 47 -16.77 -2.33 -7.83
N HIS A 48 -15.58 -2.04 -8.37
CA HIS A 48 -14.81 -0.85 -8.05
C HIS A 48 -15.63 0.44 -8.23
N ILE A 49 -16.21 0.68 -9.41
CA ILE A 49 -16.96 1.93 -9.64
C ILE A 49 -18.30 2.00 -8.89
N LYS A 50 -18.86 0.85 -8.51
CA LYS A 50 -20.17 0.78 -7.84
C LYS A 50 -20.06 0.92 -6.32
N ASN A 51 -19.06 0.28 -5.73
CA ASN A 51 -18.96 0.09 -4.28
C ASN A 51 -17.77 0.85 -3.68
N GLU A 52 -16.63 0.94 -4.37
CA GLU A 52 -15.44 1.64 -3.88
C GLU A 52 -15.44 3.12 -4.31
N HIS A 53 -15.57 3.38 -5.60
CA HIS A 53 -15.47 4.70 -6.24
C HIS A 53 -16.80 5.16 -6.87
N ASN A 54 -17.88 5.03 -6.09
CA ASN A 54 -19.19 5.53 -6.51
C ASN A 54 -19.24 7.07 -6.48
N MET A 55 -19.47 7.70 -7.63
CA MET A 55 -19.48 9.17 -7.75
C MET A 55 -20.47 9.86 -6.79
N TRP A 56 -21.62 9.23 -6.53
CA TRP A 56 -22.66 9.82 -5.70
C TRP A 56 -22.28 9.81 -4.23
N HIS A 57 -21.58 8.78 -3.78
CA HIS A 57 -21.08 8.72 -2.40
C HIS A 57 -20.12 9.88 -2.09
N TYR A 58 -19.25 10.26 -3.05
CA TYR A 58 -18.39 11.44 -2.90
C TYR A 58 -19.20 12.73 -2.81
N LEU A 59 -20.22 12.90 -3.65
CA LEU A 59 -21.11 14.06 -3.58
C LEU A 59 -21.83 14.13 -2.23
N TYR A 60 -22.39 13.01 -1.76
CA TYR A 60 -23.07 12.94 -0.47
C TYR A 60 -22.12 13.28 0.68
N PHE A 61 -20.88 12.80 0.62
CA PHE A 61 -19.88 13.11 1.63
C PHE A 61 -19.50 14.59 1.64
N ILE A 62 -19.34 15.23 0.48
CA ILE A 62 -19.09 16.68 0.38
C ILE A 62 -20.25 17.48 1.00
N VAL A 63 -21.50 17.06 0.76
CA VAL A 63 -22.67 17.71 1.37
C VAL A 63 -22.67 17.47 2.89
N LEU A 64 -22.43 16.24 3.34
CA LEU A 64 -22.35 15.88 4.75
C LEU A 64 -21.38 16.78 5.51
N VAL A 65 -20.13 16.89 5.06
CA VAL A 65 -19.12 17.71 5.75
C VAL A 65 -19.42 19.21 5.69
N LYS A 66 -20.32 19.67 4.81
CA LYS A 66 -20.76 21.07 4.78
C LYS A 66 -21.88 21.38 5.78
N VAL A 67 -22.71 20.40 6.12
CA VAL A 67 -23.91 20.61 6.95
C VAL A 67 -23.78 20.05 8.37
N LYS A 68 -22.94 19.04 8.56
CA LYS A 68 -22.68 18.43 9.87
C LYS A 68 -21.98 19.42 10.80
N ASP A 69 -22.29 19.36 12.09
CA ASP A 69 -21.65 20.19 13.12
C ASP A 69 -20.13 19.90 13.15
N PRO A 70 -19.25 20.91 13.01
CA PRO A 70 -17.81 20.72 13.06
C PRO A 70 -17.29 20.06 14.34
N THR A 71 -18.01 20.17 15.46
CA THR A 71 -17.64 19.53 16.73
C THR A 71 -17.85 18.02 16.72
N GLU A 72 -18.65 17.50 15.79
CA GLU A 72 -18.92 16.06 15.60
C GLU A 72 -18.08 15.43 14.49
N PHE A 73 -17.18 16.19 13.88
CA PHE A 73 -16.31 15.67 12.84
C PHE A 73 -15.36 14.62 13.41
N THR A 74 -15.25 13.53 12.68
CA THR A 74 -14.12 12.61 12.79
C THR A 74 -12.86 13.27 12.21
N GLY A 75 -11.70 12.67 12.46
CA GLY A 75 -10.42 13.14 11.91
C GLY A 75 -10.44 13.31 10.37
N PRO A 76 -10.84 12.27 9.60
CA PRO A 76 -10.93 12.37 8.15
C PRO A 76 -11.95 13.40 7.65
N GLU A 77 -13.11 13.54 8.31
CA GLU A 77 -14.10 14.56 7.97
C GLU A 77 -13.53 15.97 8.16
N SER A 78 -12.81 16.22 9.25
CA SER A 78 -12.15 17.50 9.51
C SER A 78 -11.13 17.84 8.42
N TYR A 79 -10.32 16.86 8.03
CA TYR A 79 -9.35 17.01 6.95
C TYR A 79 -10.04 17.35 5.62
N VAL A 80 -11.05 16.57 5.21
CA VAL A 80 -11.75 16.79 3.94
C VAL A 80 -12.52 18.11 3.96
N HIS A 81 -13.14 18.48 5.09
CA HIS A 81 -13.81 19.77 5.24
C HIS A 81 -12.84 20.94 4.99
N ALA A 82 -11.64 20.90 5.58
CA ALA A 82 -10.61 21.91 5.36
C ALA A 82 -10.18 21.99 3.89
N MET A 83 -9.97 20.83 3.24
CA MET A 83 -9.60 20.76 1.82
C MET A 83 -10.69 21.32 0.91
N VAL A 84 -11.95 20.94 1.13
CA VAL A 84 -13.11 21.45 0.38
C VAL A 84 -13.25 22.96 0.55
N LYS A 85 -13.10 23.49 1.77
CA LYS A 85 -13.15 24.92 2.06
C LYS A 85 -12.03 25.69 1.37
N ALA A 86 -10.83 25.10 1.30
CA ALA A 86 -9.67 25.65 0.61
C ALA A 86 -9.68 25.43 -0.92
N ASN A 87 -10.71 24.76 -1.46
CA ASN A 87 -10.81 24.36 -2.85
C ASN A 87 -9.61 23.50 -3.34
N ILE A 88 -9.07 22.67 -2.45
CA ILE A 88 -7.98 21.72 -2.71
C ILE A 88 -8.57 20.35 -3.03
N GLN A 89 -8.10 19.73 -4.11
CA GLN A 89 -8.63 18.46 -4.63
C GLN A 89 -7.76 17.23 -4.29
N ASP A 90 -6.65 17.40 -3.57
CA ASP A 90 -5.67 16.34 -3.34
C ASP A 90 -6.14 15.24 -2.39
N TRP A 91 -7.29 15.42 -1.75
CA TRP A 91 -7.93 14.38 -0.94
C TRP A 91 -8.63 13.30 -1.78
N PHE A 92 -8.90 13.55 -3.06
CA PHE A 92 -9.36 12.50 -3.98
C PHE A 92 -8.22 11.51 -4.27
N PRO A 93 -8.51 10.20 -4.38
CA PRO A 93 -7.49 9.25 -4.78
C PRO A 93 -7.06 9.53 -6.22
N ARG A 94 -5.75 9.54 -6.50
CA ARG A 94 -5.21 9.70 -7.86
C ARG A 94 -4.43 8.45 -8.23
N LEU A 95 -4.83 7.78 -9.31
CA LEU A 95 -4.20 6.57 -9.84
C LEU A 95 -3.98 5.47 -8.81
N ARG A 96 -4.88 5.37 -7.82
CA ARG A 96 -4.83 4.36 -6.75
C ARG A 96 -6.23 3.91 -6.36
N ALA A 97 -6.31 2.69 -5.84
CA ALA A 97 -7.52 2.08 -5.28
C ALA A 97 -7.10 1.10 -4.18
N MET A 98 -7.91 1.00 -3.12
CA MET A 98 -7.68 0.04 -2.03
C MET A 98 -7.67 -1.39 -2.54
N SER A 99 -8.55 -1.70 -3.50
CA SER A 99 -8.64 -3.00 -4.16
C SER A 99 -7.36 -3.42 -4.90
N LEU A 100 -6.50 -2.47 -5.29
CA LEU A 100 -5.24 -2.73 -5.99
C LEU A 100 -4.02 -2.64 -5.07
N ALA A 101 -4.13 -2.01 -3.90
CA ALA A 101 -3.03 -1.84 -2.94
C ALA A 101 -2.57 -3.17 -2.31
N ALA A 102 -3.43 -4.19 -2.24
CA ALA A 102 -3.08 -5.50 -1.70
C ALA A 102 -2.07 -6.30 -2.55
N VAL A 103 -1.73 -5.82 -3.75
CA VAL A 103 -0.74 -6.46 -4.63
C VAL A 103 0.70 -6.09 -4.19
N ASP A 104 0.88 -5.12 -3.30
CA ASP A 104 2.18 -4.77 -2.68
C ASP A 104 2.62 -5.77 -1.58
N GLY A 105 1.91 -6.89 -1.42
CA GLY A 105 2.29 -7.99 -0.52
C GLY A 105 3.63 -8.66 -0.86
N ASP A 106 4.22 -8.37 -2.03
CA ASP A 106 5.59 -8.77 -2.37
C ASP A 106 6.62 -8.15 -1.41
N GLY A 107 6.40 -6.90 -0.98
CA GLY A 107 7.26 -6.24 0.00
C GLY A 107 7.21 -6.92 1.38
N GLU A 108 6.00 -7.22 1.84
CA GLU A 108 5.80 -7.94 3.11
C GLU A 108 6.38 -9.36 3.06
N GLN A 109 6.27 -10.06 1.93
CA GLN A 109 6.89 -11.38 1.77
C GLN A 109 8.43 -11.32 1.75
N ILE A 110 9.01 -10.30 1.13
CA ILE A 110 10.47 -10.08 1.13
C ILE A 110 10.96 -9.79 2.56
N GLU A 111 10.22 -8.96 3.31
CA GLU A 111 10.53 -8.66 4.71
C GLU A 111 10.40 -9.89 5.62
N LEU A 112 9.34 -10.69 5.45
CA LEU A 112 9.19 -11.96 6.16
C LEU A 112 10.34 -12.94 5.89
N ARG A 113 10.80 -13.00 4.64
CA ARG A 113 11.93 -13.85 4.25
C ARG A 113 13.24 -13.34 4.83
N SER A 114 13.47 -12.04 4.83
CA SER A 114 14.68 -11.45 5.42
C SER A 114 14.73 -11.64 6.94
N LEU A 115 13.59 -11.48 7.63
CA LEU A 115 13.45 -11.71 9.06
C LEU A 115 13.72 -13.18 9.42
N LYS A 116 13.21 -14.13 8.61
CA LYS A 116 13.49 -15.57 8.78
C LYS A 116 14.97 -15.88 8.66
N ASN A 117 15.66 -15.35 7.66
CA ASN A 117 17.10 -15.55 7.49
C ASN A 117 17.91 -14.98 8.66
N LEU A 118 17.52 -13.82 9.19
CA LEU A 118 18.18 -13.22 10.36
C LEU A 118 17.99 -14.09 11.61
N LEU A 119 16.79 -14.66 11.80
CA LEU A 119 16.51 -15.57 12.92
C LEU A 119 17.37 -16.84 12.84
N GLU A 120 17.48 -17.45 11.66
CA GLU A 120 18.33 -18.63 11.45
C GLU A 120 19.80 -18.33 11.73
N THR A 121 20.30 -17.17 11.28
CA THR A 121 21.67 -16.73 11.52
C THR A 121 21.94 -16.51 13.01
N ASN A 122 21.03 -15.82 13.71
CA ASN A 122 21.13 -15.62 15.16
C ASN A 122 21.07 -16.95 15.92
N HIS A 123 20.24 -17.90 15.47
CA HIS A 123 20.15 -19.21 16.10
C HIS A 123 21.45 -20.01 15.97
N VAL A 124 22.15 -19.91 14.83
CA VAL A 124 23.48 -20.50 14.65
C VAL A 124 24.49 -19.84 15.59
N ALA A 125 24.55 -18.51 15.61
CA ALA A 125 25.47 -17.76 16.47
C ALA A 125 25.28 -18.06 17.96
N VAL A 126 24.04 -18.18 18.43
CA VAL A 126 23.72 -18.57 19.81
C VAL A 126 24.23 -19.98 20.13
N ARG A 127 24.09 -20.93 19.21
CA ARG A 127 24.60 -22.30 19.40
C ARG A 127 26.13 -22.33 19.46
N GLU A 128 26.82 -21.59 18.60
CA GLU A 128 28.28 -21.48 18.65
C GLU A 128 28.76 -20.83 19.94
N LEU A 129 28.09 -19.77 20.40
CA LEU A 129 28.44 -19.11 21.66
C LEU A 129 28.23 -20.06 22.85
N MET A 130 27.14 -20.83 22.86
CA MET A 130 26.92 -21.87 23.88
C MET A 130 28.04 -22.91 23.90
N ALA A 131 28.50 -23.37 22.72
CA ALA A 131 29.62 -24.31 22.64
C ALA A 131 30.93 -23.71 23.17
N GLN A 132 31.23 -22.45 22.84
CA GLN A 132 32.41 -21.75 23.33
C GLN A 132 32.40 -21.57 24.86
N ILE A 133 31.24 -21.24 25.45
CA ILE A 133 31.09 -21.15 26.91
C ILE A 133 31.40 -22.50 27.56
N MET A 134 30.84 -23.59 27.02
CA MET A 134 31.04 -24.93 27.57
C MET A 134 32.51 -25.37 27.49
N GLU A 135 33.22 -25.01 26.41
CA GLU A 135 34.66 -25.27 26.28
C GLU A 135 35.49 -24.44 27.26
N LEU A 136 35.15 -23.17 27.47
CA LEU A 136 35.81 -22.30 28.45
C LEU A 136 35.64 -22.81 29.88
N GLU A 137 34.44 -23.27 30.26
CA GLU A 137 34.19 -23.88 31.56
C GLU A 137 35.05 -25.14 31.80
N ASN A 138 35.17 -26.00 30.78
CA ASN A 138 36.04 -27.18 30.82
C ASN A 138 37.52 -26.80 30.98
N LYS A 139 37.99 -25.79 30.25
CA LYS A 139 39.38 -25.29 30.39
C LYS A 139 39.62 -24.70 31.77
N MET A 140 38.70 -23.90 32.30
CA MET A 140 38.84 -23.30 33.63
C MET A 140 38.87 -24.36 34.74
N THR A 141 38.01 -25.37 34.66
CA THR A 141 37.96 -26.46 35.65
C THR A 141 39.24 -27.29 35.63
N GLU A 142 39.78 -27.61 34.45
CA GLU A 142 41.05 -28.33 34.32
C GLU A 142 42.24 -27.51 34.84
N GLN A 143 42.29 -26.21 34.52
CA GLN A 143 43.33 -25.31 35.01
C GLN A 143 43.30 -25.20 36.55
N ARG A 144 42.10 -25.22 37.14
CA ARG A 144 41.91 -25.21 38.61
C ARG A 144 42.43 -26.50 39.26
N LYS A 145 42.18 -27.67 38.65
CA LYS A 145 42.73 -28.97 39.10
C LYS A 145 44.26 -29.01 39.01
N GLN A 146 44.84 -28.51 37.92
CA GLN A 146 46.29 -28.44 37.74
C GLN A 146 46.96 -27.55 38.81
N ARG A 147 46.38 -26.38 39.10
CA ARG A 147 46.87 -25.49 40.18
C ARG A 147 46.80 -26.15 41.55
N GLN A 148 45.72 -26.88 41.86
CA GLN A 148 45.61 -27.63 43.11
C GLN A 148 46.66 -28.74 43.23
N ARG A 149 46.93 -29.49 42.14
CA ARG A 149 48.00 -30.49 42.12
C ARG A 149 49.38 -29.88 42.36
N HIS A 150 49.69 -28.75 41.74
CA HIS A 150 50.96 -28.05 41.93
C HIS A 150 51.11 -27.51 43.37
N ALA A 151 50.03 -27.06 43.99
CA ALA A 151 50.03 -26.59 45.38
C ALA A 151 50.24 -27.71 46.42
N LEU A 152 50.01 -28.98 46.06
CA LEU A 152 50.22 -30.14 46.92
C LEU A 152 51.65 -30.71 46.84
N LEU A 153 52.45 -30.26 45.88
CA LEU A 153 53.81 -30.73 45.61
C LEU A 153 54.91 -29.77 46.12
N ASN A 154 54.52 -28.65 46.73
CA ASN A 154 55.38 -27.68 47.43
C ASN A 154 55.05 -27.69 48.92
#